data_AF-A0A5C6D040-F1
#
_entry.id   AF-A0A5C6D040-F1
#
_cell.length_a   1.000
_cell.length_b   1.000
_cell.length_c   1.000
_cell.angle_alpha   90.00
_cell.angle_beta   90.00
_cell.angle_gamma   90.00
#
_symmetry.space_group_name_H-M   'P 1'
#
loop_
_entity.id
_entity.type
_entity.pdbx_description
1 polymer ?
#
loop_
_entity_poly.entity_id
_entity_poly.type
_entity_poly.pdbx_seq_one_letter_code
_entity_poly.pdbx_strand_id
1 'polypeptide(L)'
;MIRKRGLVSSFEFRVSSQNFSLAPRYSCLAPDSVSSFEFRVSSRKSLLAPRNSRHVTRNAITLIEILISMFVLLFGLMGVAAIFPVASHYLTQGDQKDRSDALAANAFAEIETRGLMRPESWYYAAHVNGNSIGYPLIDQTTQLFYYPVANNIGPGAAFVIDGMGGAELSSLPASRQYFPFLNGDAITWPGPFSATSPLANWSNWPVRRVTLPQLNGVAMNTPTAETIFRLRDDLAVEQPDQGDRPAMQRWSTFDANNTPANPSDDTLLARQYQGDYSWLATVVPTSSNALLGLQPAANLLGELYDVSVAVFYKREVLPSASSPGIVGSERLMNAEFLNQGELVLYDANTSDDETLETALDGIRPTNWVCVMGVNQTSGQFMMKWYRILAIEDDFFNQSLPGAGSQATRTLMVSEGGEWPSDSWQNLQVAILPGVIHVQTRQMTLSCECCE
;
A
#
# COMPACT_ATOMS: atom_id res chain seq x y z
N MET A 1 -42.89 34.68 23.21
CA MET A 1 -41.81 34.61 24.22
C MET A 1 -42.12 33.46 25.19
N ILE A 2 -41.68 32.24 24.89
CA ILE A 2 -41.95 31.03 25.69
C ILE A 2 -40.59 30.34 25.90
N ARG A 3 -40.10 30.35 27.15
CA ARG A 3 -38.85 29.68 27.56
C ARG A 3 -39.15 28.22 27.88
N LYS A 4 -38.71 27.29 27.04
CA LYS A 4 -38.56 25.86 27.41
C LYS A 4 -37.28 25.70 28.24
N ARG A 5 -37.40 25.20 29.47
CA ARG A 5 -36.27 24.69 30.27
C ARG A 5 -36.11 23.21 29.96
N GLY A 6 -35.02 22.84 29.28
CA GLY A 6 -34.57 21.46 29.15
C GLY A 6 -33.72 21.08 30.35
N LEU A 7 -34.07 19.98 31.02
CA LEU A 7 -33.22 19.31 32.00
C LEU A 7 -32.15 18.54 31.22
N VAL A 8 -30.88 18.92 31.40
CA VAL A 8 -29.71 18.19 30.90
C VAL A 8 -29.20 17.33 32.05
N SER A 9 -29.16 16.00 31.87
CA SER A 9 -28.43 15.09 32.74
C SER A 9 -26.96 15.10 32.35
N SER A 10 -26.10 15.61 33.23
CA SER A 10 -24.64 15.57 33.07
C SER A 10 -24.10 14.19 33.43
N PHE A 11 -23.44 13.52 32.48
CA PHE A 11 -22.53 12.41 32.75
C PHE A 11 -21.12 12.99 32.90
N GLU A 12 -20.53 12.84 34.09
CA GLU A 12 -19.18 13.33 34.39
C GLU A 12 -18.20 12.16 34.22
N PHE A 13 -17.37 12.21 33.18
CA PHE A 13 -16.30 11.24 32.94
C PHE A 13 -14.99 11.84 33.46
N ARG A 14 -14.47 11.32 34.56
CA ARG A 14 -13.24 11.80 35.19
C ARG A 14 -12.06 10.93 34.74
N VAL A 15 -11.30 11.42 33.75
CA VAL A 15 -10.00 10.84 33.40
C VAL A 15 -8.94 11.47 34.32
N SER A 16 -8.36 10.66 35.19
CA SER A 16 -7.23 11.08 36.03
C SER A 16 -5.94 10.92 35.22
N SER A 17 -5.38 12.02 34.73
CA SER A 17 -4.03 12.04 34.18
C SER A 17 -3.00 11.91 35.30
N GLN A 18 -2.28 10.79 35.36
CA GLN A 18 -1.04 10.71 36.12
C GLN A 18 0.13 11.02 35.18
N ASN A 19 0.93 12.02 35.56
CA ASN A 19 2.14 12.44 34.87
C ASN A 19 3.17 11.30 34.87
N PHE A 20 3.51 10.79 33.68
CA PHE A 20 4.61 9.84 33.50
C PHE A 20 5.93 10.60 33.32
N SER A 21 6.79 10.52 34.33
CA SER A 21 8.18 10.98 34.28
C SER A 21 9.06 9.87 33.74
N LEU A 22 9.74 10.11 32.61
CA LEU A 22 10.66 9.17 31.97
C LEU A 22 12.00 9.12 32.71
N ALA A 23 12.37 7.92 33.18
CA ALA A 23 13.75 7.54 33.47
C ALA A 23 13.97 6.09 33.00
N PRO A 24 15.09 5.76 32.32
CA PRO A 24 15.32 4.40 31.85
C PRO A 24 16.04 3.59 32.95
N ARG A 25 15.40 2.51 33.41
CA ARG A 25 16.10 1.40 34.06
C ARG A 25 15.60 0.09 33.49
N TYR A 26 16.51 -0.61 32.82
CA TYR A 26 16.36 -2.01 32.49
C TYR A 26 16.41 -2.82 33.78
N SER A 27 15.34 -3.54 34.10
CA SER A 27 15.35 -4.62 35.07
C SER A 27 14.27 -5.63 34.70
N CYS A 28 14.74 -6.84 34.38
CA CYS A 28 13.93 -8.04 34.20
C CYS A 28 13.09 -8.27 35.47
N LEU A 29 11.77 -8.22 35.35
CA LEU A 29 10.84 -8.55 36.43
C LEU A 29 9.87 -9.63 35.95
N ALA A 30 9.63 -10.55 36.87
CA ALA A 30 8.76 -11.70 36.81
C ALA A 30 7.30 -11.33 36.47
N PRO A 31 6.47 -12.27 36.01
CA PRO A 31 5.06 -12.03 35.73
C PRO A 31 4.28 -11.94 37.04
N ASP A 32 4.27 -10.77 37.66
CA ASP A 32 3.44 -10.50 38.84
C ASP A 32 2.04 -10.03 38.45
N SER A 33 1.06 -10.77 38.97
CA SER A 33 -0.34 -10.39 39.21
C SER A 33 -1.23 -10.10 37.99
N VAL A 34 -1.97 -11.13 37.58
CA VAL A 34 -3.24 -10.99 36.87
C VAL A 34 -4.20 -10.18 37.75
N SER A 35 -4.52 -8.95 37.34
CA SER A 35 -5.59 -8.16 37.94
C SER A 35 -6.93 -8.82 37.62
N SER A 36 -7.45 -9.61 38.54
CA SER A 36 -8.79 -10.16 38.47
C SER A 36 -9.82 -9.02 38.55
N PHE A 37 -10.54 -8.82 37.45
CA PHE A 37 -11.72 -7.95 37.42
C PHE A 37 -12.89 -8.71 38.08
N GLU A 38 -13.04 -8.55 39.40
CA GLU A 38 -14.25 -9.02 40.09
C GLU A 38 -15.43 -8.10 39.74
N PHE A 39 -16.31 -8.57 38.86
CA PHE A 39 -17.61 -7.95 38.64
C PHE A 39 -18.52 -8.24 39.84
N ARG A 40 -18.41 -7.40 40.88
CA ARG A 40 -19.22 -7.54 42.09
C ARG A 40 -20.64 -7.04 41.83
N VAL A 41 -21.49 -7.93 41.31
CA VAL A 41 -22.94 -7.69 41.25
C VAL A 41 -23.44 -7.58 42.68
N SER A 42 -23.68 -6.33 43.12
CA SER A 42 -24.30 -6.04 44.40
C SER A 42 -25.76 -6.50 44.36
N SER A 43 -25.99 -7.77 44.69
CA SER A 43 -27.32 -8.27 44.98
C SER A 43 -27.77 -7.66 46.31
N ARG A 44 -28.45 -6.51 46.22
CA ARG A 44 -29.18 -5.94 47.35
C ARG A 44 -30.27 -6.93 47.73
N LYS A 45 -30.02 -7.69 48.81
CA LYS A 45 -31.07 -8.42 49.53
C LYS A 45 -32.05 -7.40 50.10
N SER A 46 -33.08 -7.13 49.31
CA SER A 46 -34.29 -6.42 49.74
C SER A 46 -34.95 -7.24 50.84
N LEU A 47 -34.79 -6.80 52.09
CA LEU A 47 -35.52 -7.31 53.25
C LEU A 47 -37.02 -7.04 53.02
N LEU A 48 -37.72 -8.10 52.63
CA LEU A 48 -39.17 -8.14 52.45
C LEU A 48 -39.87 -7.96 53.80
N ALA A 49 -40.49 -6.81 53.98
CA ALA A 49 -41.63 -6.67 54.88
C ALA A 49 -42.86 -7.33 54.22
N PRO A 50 -43.69 -8.09 54.95
CA PRO A 50 -44.89 -8.72 54.40
C PRO A 50 -45.95 -7.64 54.17
N ARG A 51 -45.98 -7.08 52.96
CA ARG A 51 -46.96 -6.07 52.56
C ARG A 51 -48.18 -6.77 51.95
N ASN A 52 -49.26 -6.77 52.73
CA ASN A 52 -50.65 -7.06 52.39
C ASN A 52 -50.96 -7.20 50.90
N SER A 53 -51.46 -8.39 50.53
CA SER A 53 -52.06 -8.70 49.23
C SER A 53 -53.32 -7.86 49.01
N ARG A 54 -53.14 -6.64 48.48
CA ARG A 54 -54.21 -5.93 47.78
C ARG A 54 -54.39 -6.58 46.43
N HIS A 55 -55.60 -7.05 46.16
CA HIS A 55 -56.02 -7.56 44.86
C HIS A 55 -55.51 -6.65 43.74
N VAL A 56 -54.58 -7.17 42.94
CA VAL A 56 -54.17 -6.58 41.68
C VAL A 56 -55.40 -6.61 40.79
N THR A 57 -56.11 -5.49 40.70
CA THR A 57 -57.09 -5.26 39.66
C THR A 57 -56.38 -5.43 38.33
N ARG A 58 -56.83 -6.39 37.52
CA ARG A 58 -56.32 -6.65 36.18
C ARG A 58 -56.54 -5.39 35.35
N ASN A 59 -55.50 -4.58 35.19
CA ASN A 59 -55.52 -3.48 34.24
C ASN A 59 -55.62 -4.10 32.85
N ALA A 60 -56.70 -3.81 32.14
CA ALA A 60 -56.83 -4.20 30.74
C ALA A 60 -55.71 -3.53 29.94
N ILE A 61 -54.79 -4.32 29.38
CA ILE A 61 -53.76 -3.83 28.44
C ILE A 61 -54.50 -3.24 27.24
N THR A 62 -54.24 -1.98 26.96
CA THR A 62 -54.94 -1.30 25.87
C THR A 62 -54.33 -1.71 24.52
N LEU A 63 -55.17 -1.85 23.49
CA LEU A 63 -54.71 -2.19 22.14
C LEU A 63 -53.67 -1.18 21.62
N ILE A 64 -53.81 0.10 22.00
CA ILE A 64 -52.85 1.15 21.64
C ILE A 64 -51.46 0.93 22.26
N GLU A 65 -51.39 0.37 23.48
CA GLU A 65 -50.12 0.05 24.14
C GLU A 65 -49.38 -1.08 23.43
N ILE A 66 -50.10 -2.09 22.94
CA ILE A 66 -49.53 -3.18 22.14
C ILE A 66 -49.02 -2.65 20.79
N LEU A 67 -49.78 -1.79 20.12
CA LEU A 67 -49.37 -1.20 18.85
C LEU A 67 -48.13 -0.31 18.99
N ILE A 68 -48.07 0.52 20.03
CA ILE A 68 -46.87 1.33 20.31
C ILE A 68 -45.69 0.42 20.63
N SER A 69 -45.90 -0.64 21.41
CA SER A 69 -44.83 -1.60 21.75
C SER A 69 -44.30 -2.31 20.51
N MET A 70 -45.18 -2.78 19.62
CA MET A 70 -44.79 -3.41 18.37
C MET A 70 -44.08 -2.43 17.43
N PHE A 71 -44.54 -1.19 17.36
CA PHE A 71 -43.89 -0.14 16.57
C PHE A 71 -42.47 0.13 17.08
N VAL A 72 -42.29 0.38 18.38
CA VAL A 72 -40.95 0.62 18.96
C VAL A 72 -40.04 -0.60 18.76
N LEU A 73 -40.56 -1.82 18.88
CA LEU A 73 -39.81 -3.04 18.64
C LEU A 73 -39.34 -3.13 17.17
N LEU A 74 -40.23 -2.87 16.20
CA LEU A 74 -39.89 -2.91 14.79
C LEU A 74 -38.83 -1.86 14.42
N PHE A 75 -38.96 -0.63 14.92
CA PHE A 75 -37.95 0.41 14.69
C PHE A 75 -36.63 0.11 15.39
N GLY A 76 -36.67 -0.47 16.59
CA GLY A 76 -35.47 -0.93 17.31
C GLY A 76 -34.73 -2.04 16.56
N LEU A 77 -35.45 -3.04 16.05
CA LEU A 77 -34.85 -4.13 15.27
C LEU A 77 -34.34 -3.64 13.91
N MET A 78 -35.05 -2.73 13.24
CA MET A 78 -34.58 -2.13 11.97
C MET A 78 -33.29 -1.32 12.19
N GLY A 79 -33.20 -0.57 13.30
CA GLY A 79 -31.99 0.17 13.66
C GLY A 79 -30.78 -0.74 13.89
N VAL A 80 -30.96 -1.84 14.62
CA VAL A 80 -29.90 -2.84 14.87
C VAL A 80 -29.47 -3.52 13.57
N ALA A 81 -30.42 -3.89 12.71
CA ALA A 81 -30.15 -4.50 11.42
C ALA A 81 -29.35 -3.58 10.48
N ALA A 82 -29.59 -2.26 10.51
CA ALA A 82 -28.85 -1.30 9.70
C ALA A 82 -27.39 -1.10 10.16
N ILE A 83 -27.08 -1.36 11.44
CA ILE A 83 -25.72 -1.20 11.99
C ILE A 83 -24.80 -2.35 11.57
N PHE A 84 -25.33 -3.57 11.38
CA PHE A 84 -24.47 -4.74 11.11
C PHE A 84 -23.61 -4.62 9.83
N PRO A 85 -24.13 -4.20 8.66
CA PRO A 85 -23.29 -4.06 7.48
C PRO A 85 -22.20 -3.00 7.65
N VAL A 86 -22.53 -1.88 8.30
CA VAL A 86 -21.59 -0.77 8.54
C VAL A 86 -20.49 -1.19 9.51
N ALA A 87 -20.86 -1.86 10.61
CA ALA A 87 -19.90 -2.39 11.57
C ALA A 87 -18.98 -3.44 10.93
N SER A 88 -19.53 -4.36 10.14
CA SER A 88 -18.74 -5.35 9.41
C SER A 88 -17.74 -4.69 8.45
N HIS A 89 -18.17 -3.65 7.72
CA HIS A 89 -17.29 -2.91 6.82
C HIS A 89 -16.13 -2.24 7.59
N TYR A 90 -16.41 -1.53 8.69
CA TYR A 90 -15.35 -0.92 9.49
C TYR A 90 -14.42 -1.92 10.17
N LEU A 91 -14.93 -3.09 10.59
CA LEU A 91 -14.09 -4.18 11.10
C LEU A 91 -13.13 -4.68 10.02
N THR A 92 -13.62 -4.94 8.80
CA THR A 92 -12.74 -5.37 7.70
C THR A 92 -11.70 -4.32 7.32
N GLN A 93 -12.05 -3.03 7.36
CA GLN A 93 -11.09 -1.94 7.15
C GLN A 93 -10.06 -1.82 8.27
N GLY A 94 -10.49 -2.03 9.53
CA GLY A 94 -9.59 -2.07 10.69
C GLY A 94 -8.58 -3.21 10.58
N ASP A 95 -9.06 -4.42 10.28
CA ASP A 95 -8.22 -5.61 10.09
C ASP A 95 -7.22 -5.42 8.92
N GLN A 96 -7.68 -4.85 7.81
CA GLN A 96 -6.81 -4.53 6.67
C GLN A 96 -5.71 -3.55 7.06
N LYS A 97 -6.07 -2.49 7.81
CA LYS A 97 -5.11 -1.49 8.26
C LYS A 97 -4.08 -2.09 9.22
N ASP A 98 -4.51 -2.83 10.22
CA ASP A 98 -3.63 -3.46 11.21
C ASP A 98 -2.63 -4.42 10.54
N ARG A 99 -3.12 -5.24 9.58
CA ARG A 99 -2.26 -6.14 8.78
C ARG A 99 -1.28 -5.37 7.90
N SER A 100 -1.73 -4.27 7.29
CA SER A 100 -0.88 -3.44 6.42
C SER A 100 0.23 -2.73 7.19
N ASP A 101 -0.07 -2.22 8.38
CA ASP A 101 0.90 -1.57 9.26
C ASP A 101 1.95 -2.59 9.76
N ALA A 102 1.50 -3.78 10.17
CA ALA A 102 2.39 -4.87 10.57
C ALA A 102 3.28 -5.34 9.41
N LEU A 103 2.73 -5.49 8.21
CA LEU A 103 3.48 -5.87 7.02
C LEU A 103 4.51 -4.80 6.62
N ALA A 104 4.17 -3.52 6.68
CA ALA A 104 5.10 -2.44 6.39
C ALA A 104 6.30 -2.45 7.35
N ALA A 105 6.05 -2.64 8.65
CA ALA A 105 7.11 -2.77 9.64
C ALA A 105 8.01 -4.00 9.39
N ASN A 106 7.42 -5.15 9.07
CA ASN A 106 8.17 -6.36 8.73
C ASN A 106 8.97 -6.20 7.44
N ALA A 107 8.43 -5.52 6.43
CA ALA A 107 9.11 -5.23 5.18
C ALA A 107 10.37 -4.38 5.41
N PHE A 108 10.32 -3.36 6.27
CA PHE A 108 11.53 -2.61 6.65
C PHE A 108 12.57 -3.50 7.34
N ALA A 109 12.14 -4.38 8.24
CA ALA A 109 13.06 -5.34 8.87
C ALA A 109 13.67 -6.29 7.83
N GLU A 110 12.91 -6.76 6.84
CA GLU A 110 13.43 -7.58 5.72
C GLU A 110 14.41 -6.79 4.85
N ILE A 111 14.14 -5.50 4.58
CA ILE A 111 15.04 -4.60 3.85
C ILE A 111 16.39 -4.47 4.56
N GLU A 112 16.38 -4.26 5.87
CA GLU A 112 17.60 -4.13 6.69
C GLU A 112 18.33 -5.47 6.83
N THR A 113 17.64 -6.53 7.24
CA THR A 113 18.25 -7.84 7.56
C THR A 113 18.84 -8.54 6.34
N ARG A 114 18.19 -8.42 5.17
CA ARG A 114 18.73 -8.98 3.92
C ARG A 114 19.72 -8.06 3.23
N GLY A 115 19.91 -6.84 3.73
CA GLY A 115 20.73 -5.84 3.07
C GLY A 115 20.18 -5.46 1.69
N LEU A 116 18.85 -5.33 1.56
CA LEU A 116 18.21 -4.91 0.31
C LEU A 116 18.57 -3.48 -0.09
N MET A 117 19.21 -2.73 0.81
CA MET A 117 19.79 -1.41 0.54
C MET A 117 21.24 -1.49 0.02
N ARG A 118 21.70 -2.63 -0.51
CA ARG A 118 23.03 -2.78 -1.13
C ARG A 118 22.91 -2.78 -2.65
N PRO A 119 23.26 -1.68 -3.33
CA PRO A 119 23.14 -1.58 -4.79
C PRO A 119 23.93 -2.67 -5.54
N GLU A 120 25.04 -3.14 -4.96
CA GLU A 120 25.86 -4.24 -5.51
C GLU A 120 25.09 -5.56 -5.65
N SER A 121 24.03 -5.73 -4.85
CA SER A 121 23.17 -6.90 -4.86
C SER A 121 21.92 -6.72 -5.73
N TRP A 122 21.74 -5.55 -6.33
CA TRP A 122 20.57 -5.30 -7.18
C TRP A 122 20.80 -5.83 -8.58
N TYR A 123 19.75 -6.38 -9.15
CA TYR A 123 19.70 -6.87 -10.49
C TYR A 123 18.58 -6.16 -11.23
N TYR A 124 18.83 -5.71 -12.45
CA TYR A 124 17.76 -5.22 -13.29
C TYR A 124 16.78 -6.35 -13.56
N ALA A 125 15.49 -6.02 -13.46
CA ALA A 125 14.41 -6.88 -13.90
C ALA A 125 14.29 -6.89 -15.45
N ALA A 126 15.42 -7.06 -16.14
CA ALA A 126 15.51 -7.03 -17.60
C ALA A 126 15.67 -8.45 -18.16
N HIS A 127 14.97 -8.72 -19.25
CA HIS A 127 15.03 -9.98 -19.99
C HIS A 127 15.58 -9.71 -21.38
N VAL A 128 16.67 -10.39 -21.76
CA VAL A 128 17.26 -10.26 -23.10
C VAL A 128 17.13 -11.60 -23.81
N ASN A 129 16.47 -11.60 -24.98
CA ASN A 129 16.33 -12.75 -25.88
C ASN A 129 15.68 -14.00 -25.26
N GLY A 130 14.72 -13.85 -24.35
CA GLY A 130 13.99 -15.00 -23.80
C GLY A 130 14.69 -15.72 -22.65
N ASN A 131 15.91 -15.32 -22.28
CA ASN A 131 16.61 -15.86 -21.11
C ASN A 131 16.60 -14.84 -19.96
N SER A 132 16.17 -15.29 -18.78
CA SER A 132 16.15 -14.53 -17.53
C SER A 132 17.56 -14.38 -16.99
N ILE A 133 18.45 -13.74 -17.75
CA ILE A 133 19.77 -13.39 -17.27
C ILE A 133 19.59 -12.13 -16.44
N GLY A 134 19.73 -12.28 -15.13
CA GLY A 134 19.81 -11.14 -14.25
C GLY A 134 21.05 -10.34 -14.62
N TYR A 135 20.86 -9.08 -14.98
CA TYR A 135 21.98 -8.16 -15.14
C TYR A 135 22.21 -7.46 -13.82
N PRO A 136 23.39 -7.61 -13.19
CA PRO A 136 23.67 -6.88 -11.96
C PRO A 136 23.60 -5.38 -12.28
N LEU A 137 23.11 -4.59 -11.33
CA LEU A 137 23.04 -3.14 -11.48
C LEU A 137 24.44 -2.54 -11.64
N ILE A 138 25.40 -3.11 -10.90
CA ILE A 138 26.81 -2.74 -10.93
C ILE A 138 27.60 -3.92 -11.49
N ASP A 139 28.44 -3.64 -12.48
CA ASP A 139 29.46 -4.59 -12.91
C ASP A 139 30.55 -4.66 -11.85
N GLN A 140 30.71 -5.83 -11.23
CA GLN A 140 31.70 -6.05 -10.16
C GLN A 140 33.15 -5.84 -10.63
N THR A 141 33.41 -5.94 -11.94
CA THR A 141 34.75 -5.77 -12.51
C THR A 141 35.11 -4.29 -12.64
N THR A 142 34.18 -3.49 -13.17
CA THR A 142 34.41 -2.07 -13.45
C THR A 142 33.94 -1.15 -12.33
N GLN A 143 33.12 -1.64 -11.40
CA GLN A 143 32.44 -0.86 -10.35
C GLN A 143 31.58 0.29 -10.92
N LEU A 144 31.20 0.17 -12.20
CA LEU A 144 30.31 1.09 -12.89
C LEU A 144 28.93 0.47 -13.03
N PHE A 145 27.93 1.32 -13.26
CA PHE A 145 26.60 0.84 -13.62
C PHE A 145 26.68 0.02 -14.90
N TYR A 146 26.16 -1.19 -14.84
CA TYR A 146 26.06 -2.08 -15.98
C TYR A 146 24.82 -1.71 -16.79
N TYR A 147 24.98 -1.58 -18.10
CA TYR A 147 23.91 -1.21 -19.01
C TYR A 147 23.61 -2.39 -19.93
N PRO A 148 22.51 -3.14 -19.71
CA PRO A 148 22.22 -4.35 -20.48
C PRO A 148 21.89 -4.09 -21.97
N VAL A 149 21.71 -2.83 -22.37
CA VAL A 149 21.33 -2.46 -23.73
C VAL A 149 22.26 -1.35 -24.24
N ALA A 150 22.76 -1.49 -25.47
CA ALA A 150 23.78 -0.63 -26.09
C ALA A 150 23.41 0.86 -26.27
N ASN A 151 22.23 1.29 -25.80
CA ASN A 151 21.67 2.61 -26.07
C ASN A 151 21.76 3.54 -24.86
N ASN A 152 22.97 3.86 -24.36
CA ASN A 152 23.23 4.92 -23.35
C ASN A 152 22.11 5.14 -22.32
N ILE A 153 21.64 4.05 -21.72
CA ILE A 153 20.52 4.11 -20.79
C ILE A 153 21.10 4.52 -19.44
N GLY A 154 20.78 5.70 -18.92
CA GLY A 154 21.25 6.10 -17.59
C GLY A 154 20.80 5.11 -16.50
N PRO A 155 21.50 5.08 -15.35
CA PRO A 155 21.28 4.08 -14.30
C PRO A 155 19.93 4.21 -13.57
N GLY A 156 19.16 5.27 -13.88
CA GLY A 156 18.00 5.68 -13.12
C GLY A 156 18.35 6.72 -12.06
N ALA A 157 17.36 7.52 -11.66
CA ALA A 157 17.43 8.44 -10.55
C ALA A 157 16.74 7.89 -9.30
N ALA A 158 15.87 6.88 -9.46
CA ALA A 158 15.23 6.18 -8.37
C ALA A 158 15.04 4.71 -8.72
N PHE A 159 14.87 3.88 -7.70
CA PHE A 159 14.82 2.44 -7.84
C PHE A 159 13.60 1.88 -7.12
N VAL A 160 13.01 0.83 -7.69
CA VAL A 160 11.91 0.09 -7.09
C VAL A 160 12.34 -1.35 -6.90
N ILE A 161 12.47 -1.76 -5.65
CA ILE A 161 12.75 -3.14 -5.26
C ILE A 161 11.42 -3.89 -5.29
N ASP A 162 11.27 -4.72 -6.32
CA ASP A 162 10.07 -5.51 -6.54
C ASP A 162 10.41 -6.89 -7.10
N GLY A 163 10.65 -7.84 -6.19
CA GLY A 163 10.97 -9.20 -6.57
C GLY A 163 9.82 -9.91 -7.30
N MET A 164 8.58 -9.61 -6.93
CA MET A 164 7.40 -10.23 -7.55
C MET A 164 7.21 -9.75 -8.98
N GLY A 165 7.17 -8.44 -9.19
CA GLY A 165 7.02 -7.89 -10.53
C GLY A 165 8.22 -8.18 -11.44
N GLY A 166 9.41 -8.41 -10.88
CA GLY A 166 10.58 -8.87 -11.64
C GLY A 166 10.55 -10.36 -11.99
N ALA A 167 10.00 -11.20 -11.11
CA ALA A 167 9.93 -12.64 -11.30
C ALA A 167 8.93 -13.08 -12.38
N GLU A 168 7.79 -12.38 -12.50
CA GLU A 168 6.77 -12.65 -13.51
C GLU A 168 7.20 -12.26 -14.95
N LEU A 169 8.40 -11.69 -15.12
CA LEU A 169 8.88 -11.16 -16.41
C LEU A 169 9.50 -12.21 -17.34
N SER A 170 9.48 -13.50 -16.97
CA SER A 170 10.23 -14.55 -17.67
C SER A 170 9.85 -14.75 -19.15
N SER A 171 8.79 -14.11 -19.67
CA SER A 171 8.31 -14.27 -21.04
C SER A 171 8.09 -12.97 -21.84
N LEU A 172 8.39 -11.77 -21.29
CA LEU A 172 7.83 -10.50 -21.81
C LEU A 172 8.90 -9.43 -22.13
N PRO A 173 8.60 -8.44 -23.00
CA PRO A 173 9.60 -7.55 -23.63
C PRO A 173 10.36 -6.61 -22.67
N ALA A 174 11.49 -6.06 -23.15
CA ALA A 174 12.47 -5.23 -22.42
C ALA A 174 11.93 -3.93 -21.77
N SER A 175 10.66 -3.59 -21.97
CA SER A 175 9.99 -2.39 -21.44
C SER A 175 9.58 -2.50 -19.96
N ARG A 176 9.82 -3.66 -19.32
CA ARG A 176 9.36 -3.95 -17.95
C ARG A 176 10.40 -3.72 -16.84
N GLN A 177 11.61 -3.34 -17.21
CA GLN A 177 12.66 -2.84 -16.29
C GLN A 177 12.35 -1.46 -15.70
N TYR A 178 11.25 -0.83 -16.13
CA TYR A 178 10.79 0.48 -15.70
C TYR A 178 9.67 0.33 -14.67
N PHE A 179 9.57 1.32 -13.79
CA PHE A 179 8.45 1.44 -12.86
C PHE A 179 7.71 2.76 -13.07
N PRO A 180 6.39 2.76 -13.32
CA PRO A 180 5.52 1.60 -13.50
C PRO A 180 5.85 0.87 -14.82
N PHE A 181 5.19 -0.26 -15.05
CA PHE A 181 5.39 -1.02 -16.28
C PHE A 181 5.02 -0.19 -17.51
N LEU A 182 5.87 -0.29 -18.54
CA LEU A 182 5.54 0.25 -19.86
C LEU A 182 4.98 -0.85 -20.74
N ASN A 183 3.81 -0.61 -21.29
CA ASN A 183 3.39 -1.34 -22.47
C ASN A 183 4.25 -0.91 -23.66
N GLY A 184 4.67 -1.90 -24.45
CA GLY A 184 5.35 -1.66 -25.73
C GLY A 184 4.51 -0.87 -26.75
N ASP A 185 3.22 -0.67 -26.46
CA ASP A 185 2.28 0.09 -27.27
C ASP A 185 1.89 1.40 -26.56
N ALA A 186 2.46 2.50 -27.02
CA ALA A 186 1.78 3.80 -27.19
C ALA A 186 1.45 4.72 -25.99
N ILE A 187 2.10 4.61 -24.82
CA ILE A 187 2.40 5.86 -24.07
C ILE A 187 3.83 6.22 -24.46
N THR A 188 3.98 6.95 -25.57
CA THR A 188 5.17 7.78 -25.77
C THR A 188 5.32 8.56 -24.49
N TRP A 189 6.44 8.33 -23.80
CA TRP A 189 6.87 9.17 -22.68
C TRP A 189 6.41 10.60 -22.97
N PRO A 190 5.60 11.24 -22.11
CA PRO A 190 5.38 12.66 -22.27
C PRO A 190 6.78 13.25 -22.40
N GLY A 191 6.99 14.03 -23.47
CA GLY A 191 8.31 14.26 -24.07
C GLY A 191 9.40 14.54 -23.03
N PRO A 192 10.67 14.25 -23.36
CA PRO A 192 11.79 14.31 -22.41
C PRO A 192 11.67 15.52 -21.49
N PHE A 193 11.89 15.32 -20.19
CA PHE A 193 11.92 16.41 -19.20
C PHE A 193 12.51 17.65 -19.86
N SER A 194 11.80 18.78 -19.81
CA SER A 194 12.13 20.00 -20.56
C SER A 194 13.64 20.21 -20.69
N ALA A 195 14.13 20.61 -21.86
CA ALA A 195 15.56 20.69 -22.21
C ALA A 195 16.43 21.53 -21.25
N THR A 196 15.82 22.30 -20.34
CA THR A 196 16.48 23.03 -19.26
C THR A 196 16.74 22.20 -18.00
N SER A 197 16.21 20.99 -17.90
CA SER A 197 16.43 20.06 -16.80
C SER A 197 17.81 19.40 -16.93
N PRO A 198 18.57 19.24 -15.83
CA PRO A 198 19.80 18.45 -15.84
C PRO A 198 19.58 16.98 -16.25
N LEU A 199 18.32 16.51 -16.28
CA LEU A 199 17.93 15.20 -16.80
C LEU A 199 17.57 15.19 -18.31
N ALA A 200 17.69 16.29 -19.04
CA ALA A 200 17.33 16.37 -20.47
C ALA A 200 18.14 15.42 -21.38
N ASN A 201 19.31 14.96 -20.93
CA ASN A 201 20.11 13.96 -21.64
C ASN A 201 19.62 12.52 -21.44
N TRP A 202 18.64 12.31 -20.55
CA TRP A 202 18.09 11.01 -20.27
C TRP A 202 16.93 10.78 -21.23
N SER A 203 17.22 10.11 -22.35
CA SER A 203 16.21 9.71 -23.33
C SER A 203 15.19 8.70 -22.79
N ASN A 204 15.37 8.21 -21.56
CA ASN A 204 14.61 7.15 -20.94
C ASN A 204 14.19 7.53 -19.53
N TRP A 205 13.14 6.88 -19.07
CA TRP A 205 12.59 7.04 -17.74
C TRP A 205 13.56 6.77 -16.60
N PRO A 206 13.55 7.60 -15.54
CA PRO A 206 14.54 7.55 -14.49
C PRO A 206 14.22 6.52 -13.41
N VAL A 207 13.03 5.90 -13.36
CA VAL A 207 12.71 4.93 -12.30
C VAL A 207 12.91 3.50 -12.78
N ARG A 208 13.87 2.80 -12.16
CA ARG A 208 14.26 1.43 -12.51
C ARG A 208 13.66 0.43 -11.54
N ARG A 209 13.13 -0.67 -12.07
CA ARG A 209 12.75 -1.82 -11.26
C ARG A 209 13.95 -2.75 -11.09
N VAL A 210 14.23 -3.09 -9.84
CA VAL A 210 15.31 -3.99 -9.44
C VAL A 210 14.75 -5.17 -8.65
N THR A 211 15.46 -6.29 -8.77
CA THR A 211 15.23 -7.52 -8.02
C THR A 211 16.55 -7.99 -7.41
N LEU A 212 16.52 -9.10 -6.67
CA LEU A 212 17.71 -9.69 -6.06
C LEU A 212 18.17 -10.91 -6.85
N PRO A 213 19.44 -11.30 -6.73
CA PRO A 213 19.93 -12.52 -7.33
C PRO A 213 19.43 -13.75 -6.56
N GLN A 214 19.22 -14.82 -7.31
CA GLN A 214 19.27 -16.18 -6.80
C GLN A 214 20.73 -16.66 -6.74
N LEU A 215 20.96 -17.78 -6.05
CA LEU A 215 22.16 -18.60 -6.22
C LEU A 215 22.39 -18.81 -7.74
N ASN A 216 23.53 -18.36 -8.27
CA ASN A 216 23.93 -18.32 -9.69
C ASN A 216 23.70 -17.00 -10.44
N GLY A 217 23.33 -15.90 -9.76
CA GLY A 217 23.23 -14.58 -10.41
C GLY A 217 22.06 -14.44 -11.39
N VAL A 218 21.10 -15.35 -11.29
CA VAL A 218 19.82 -15.28 -12.02
C VAL A 218 18.90 -14.35 -11.24
N ALA A 219 18.06 -13.57 -11.93
CA ALA A 219 17.02 -12.79 -11.26
C ALA A 219 16.10 -13.68 -10.41
N MET A 220 15.58 -13.15 -9.29
CA MET A 220 14.68 -13.89 -8.40
C MET A 220 13.50 -14.51 -9.16
N ASN A 221 13.22 -15.80 -8.91
CA ASN A 221 12.06 -16.49 -9.49
C ASN A 221 10.78 -16.26 -8.66
N THR A 222 9.61 -16.57 -9.25
CA THR A 222 8.30 -16.28 -8.61
C THR A 222 8.15 -16.95 -7.24
N PRO A 223 8.45 -18.26 -7.07
CA PRO A 223 8.30 -18.90 -5.77
C PRO A 223 9.17 -18.24 -4.68
N THR A 224 10.40 -17.85 -5.01
CA THR A 224 11.29 -17.15 -4.06
C THR A 224 10.76 -15.76 -3.75
N ALA A 225 10.30 -15.02 -4.76
CA ALA A 225 9.72 -13.69 -4.57
C ALA A 225 8.49 -13.72 -3.66
N GLU A 226 7.59 -14.68 -3.86
CA GLU A 226 6.43 -14.86 -3.00
C GLU A 226 6.80 -15.18 -1.55
N THR A 227 7.98 -15.76 -1.29
CA THR A 227 8.41 -16.03 0.08
C THR A 227 8.84 -14.79 0.85
N ILE A 228 9.29 -13.74 0.15
CA ILE A 228 9.88 -12.53 0.73
C ILE A 228 8.89 -11.36 0.68
N PHE A 229 8.21 -11.20 -0.47
CA PHE A 229 7.41 -10.02 -0.78
C PHE A 229 5.90 -10.20 -0.50
N ARG A 230 5.45 -11.40 -0.09
CA ARG A 230 4.07 -11.64 0.37
C ARG A 230 4.02 -11.89 1.87
N LEU A 231 2.93 -11.44 2.50
CA LEU A 231 2.62 -11.78 3.89
C LEU A 231 2.18 -13.25 3.97
N ARG A 232 2.91 -14.04 4.76
CA ARG A 232 2.60 -15.45 5.04
C ARG A 232 1.73 -15.68 6.27
N ASP A 233 1.45 -14.62 7.01
CA ASP A 233 0.64 -14.67 8.24
C ASP A 233 -0.87 -14.76 7.96
N ASP A 234 -1.29 -14.57 6.71
CA ASP A 234 -2.67 -14.75 6.29
C ASP A 234 -2.97 -16.23 6.03
N LEU A 235 -3.10 -17.01 7.10
CA LEU A 235 -3.36 -18.45 7.02
C LEU A 235 -4.65 -18.71 6.23
N ALA A 236 -4.54 -19.52 5.18
CA ALA A 236 -5.71 -19.95 4.43
C ALA A 236 -6.48 -20.95 5.31
N VAL A 237 -7.61 -20.51 5.84
CA VAL A 237 -8.51 -21.35 6.60
C VAL A 237 -9.74 -21.65 5.76
N GLU A 238 -10.00 -22.93 5.53
CA GLU A 238 -11.21 -23.39 4.86
C GLU A 238 -12.35 -23.41 5.88
N GLN A 239 -13.38 -22.61 5.62
CA GLN A 239 -14.63 -22.73 6.35
C GLN A 239 -15.40 -23.93 5.77
N PRO A 240 -15.67 -24.97 6.57
CA PRO A 240 -16.42 -26.12 6.08
C PRO A 240 -17.84 -25.70 5.70
N ASP A 241 -18.38 -26.31 4.64
CA ASP A 241 -19.76 -26.08 4.18
C ASP A 241 -20.81 -26.33 5.29
N GLN A 242 -20.46 -27.18 6.26
CA GLN A 242 -21.23 -27.40 7.47
C GLN A 242 -20.75 -26.44 8.56
N GLY A 243 -21.57 -25.44 8.90
CA GLY A 243 -21.26 -24.41 9.91
C GLY A 243 -20.97 -24.91 11.34
N ASP A 244 -21.20 -26.20 11.61
CA ASP A 244 -20.88 -26.84 12.89
C ASP A 244 -19.44 -27.36 12.98
N ARG A 245 -18.70 -27.39 11.87
CA ARG A 245 -17.32 -27.89 11.86
C ARG A 245 -16.33 -26.74 12.08
N PRO A 246 -15.26 -26.95 12.88
CA PRO A 246 -14.22 -25.94 13.03
C PRO A 246 -13.51 -25.71 11.70
N ALA A 247 -13.08 -24.48 11.49
CA ALA A 247 -12.35 -24.09 10.29
C ALA A 247 -11.01 -24.86 10.19
N MET A 248 -10.71 -25.41 9.02
CA MET A 248 -9.56 -26.29 8.81
C MET A 248 -8.42 -25.54 8.13
N GLN A 249 -7.21 -25.66 8.66
CA GLN A 249 -6.02 -25.08 8.06
C GLN A 249 -5.59 -25.90 6.83
N ARG A 250 -5.40 -25.23 5.69
CA ARG A 250 -4.88 -25.89 4.49
C ARG A 250 -3.35 -25.93 4.49
N TRP A 251 -2.80 -26.99 3.91
CA TRP A 251 -1.37 -27.23 3.77
C TRP A 251 -1.03 -27.39 2.29
N SER A 252 0.11 -26.85 1.89
CA SER A 252 0.63 -27.02 0.55
C SER A 252 1.20 -28.42 0.47
N THR A 253 0.68 -29.23 -0.44
CA THR A 253 1.20 -30.55 -0.74
C THR A 253 2.13 -30.49 -1.95
N PHE A 254 3.20 -31.27 -1.90
CA PHE A 254 3.99 -31.58 -3.08
C PHE A 254 3.73 -33.03 -3.44
N ASP A 255 3.12 -33.19 -4.61
CA ASP A 255 2.85 -34.47 -5.25
C ASP A 255 4.03 -34.80 -6.17
N ALA A 256 4.95 -35.62 -5.68
CA ALA A 256 6.14 -36.02 -6.44
C ALA A 256 5.78 -36.91 -7.66
N ASN A 257 4.62 -37.55 -7.64
CA ASN A 257 4.18 -38.52 -8.64
C ASN A 257 3.20 -37.93 -9.66
N ASN A 258 2.75 -36.69 -9.43
CA ASN A 258 1.71 -36.02 -10.21
C ASN A 258 0.47 -36.92 -10.38
N THR A 259 0.04 -37.53 -9.26
CA THR A 259 -1.16 -38.33 -9.10
C THR A 259 -2.21 -37.61 -8.24
N PRO A 260 -3.00 -36.68 -8.83
CA PRO A 260 -3.93 -35.80 -8.07
C PRO A 260 -5.00 -36.51 -7.25
N ALA A 261 -5.24 -37.80 -7.51
CA ALA A 261 -6.29 -38.59 -6.89
C ALA A 261 -5.86 -39.32 -5.60
N ASN A 262 -4.57 -39.29 -5.24
CA ASN A 262 -4.06 -40.04 -4.10
C ASN A 262 -3.47 -39.12 -3.01
N PRO A 263 -4.27 -38.55 -2.10
CA PRO A 263 -3.74 -37.68 -1.05
C PRO A 263 -2.80 -38.38 -0.04
N SER A 264 -2.55 -39.68 -0.18
CA SER A 264 -1.67 -40.45 0.71
C SER A 264 -0.19 -40.40 0.33
N ASP A 265 0.17 -39.99 -0.89
CA ASP A 265 1.57 -39.77 -1.30
C ASP A 265 1.98 -38.29 -1.34
N ASP A 266 1.02 -37.40 -1.11
CA ASP A 266 1.23 -35.96 -0.93
C ASP A 266 2.08 -35.65 0.30
N THR A 267 3.24 -35.00 0.09
CA THR A 267 4.09 -34.52 1.18
C THR A 267 3.66 -33.12 1.61
N LEU A 268 3.32 -32.94 2.88
CA LEU A 268 2.97 -31.64 3.45
C LEU A 268 4.25 -30.78 3.58
N LEU A 269 4.36 -29.72 2.79
CA LEU A 269 5.54 -28.86 2.79
C LEU A 269 5.41 -27.67 3.74
N ALA A 270 4.29 -26.94 3.64
CA ALA A 270 4.11 -25.68 4.34
C ALA A 270 2.63 -25.38 4.57
N ARG A 271 2.34 -24.50 5.53
CA ARG A 271 0.99 -23.94 5.71
C ARG A 271 0.62 -23.12 4.48
N GLN A 272 -0.58 -23.32 3.93
CA GLN A 272 -1.08 -22.44 2.89
C GLN A 272 -1.43 -21.09 3.50
N TYR A 273 -1.09 -20.05 2.75
CA TYR A 273 -1.46 -18.68 3.04
C TYR A 273 -2.25 -18.15 1.85
N GLN A 274 -3.17 -17.24 2.09
CA GLN A 274 -3.99 -16.63 1.05
C GLN A 274 -3.14 -15.72 0.15
N GLY A 275 -2.12 -15.07 0.71
CA GLY A 275 -1.16 -14.28 -0.06
C GLY A 275 -1.75 -13.00 -0.64
N ASP A 276 -2.86 -12.51 -0.08
CA ASP A 276 -3.54 -11.30 -0.54
C ASP A 276 -2.68 -10.05 -0.33
N TYR A 277 -1.80 -10.05 0.67
CA TYR A 277 -0.95 -8.91 0.95
C TYR A 277 0.45 -9.11 0.38
N SER A 278 0.90 -8.11 -0.37
CA SER A 278 2.28 -8.03 -0.88
C SER A 278 2.82 -6.63 -0.70
N TRP A 279 4.12 -6.46 -0.89
CA TRP A 279 4.76 -5.15 -0.79
C TRP A 279 5.83 -4.96 -1.87
N LEU A 280 6.14 -3.70 -2.15
CA LEU A 280 7.34 -3.28 -2.86
C LEU A 280 7.97 -2.12 -2.10
N ALA A 281 9.25 -1.87 -2.34
CA ALA A 281 9.93 -0.71 -1.80
C ALA A 281 10.43 0.21 -2.91
N THR A 282 10.26 1.50 -2.71
CA THR A 282 10.83 2.54 -3.58
C THR A 282 11.97 3.23 -2.85
N VAL A 283 13.12 3.36 -3.50
CA VAL A 283 14.34 3.99 -2.96
C VAL A 283 14.63 5.24 -3.76
N VAL A 284 14.62 6.39 -3.07
CA VAL A 284 14.79 7.71 -3.67
C VAL A 284 15.96 8.44 -3.01
N PRO A 285 16.98 8.88 -3.76
CA PRO A 285 18.08 9.65 -3.20
C PRO A 285 17.60 11.04 -2.72
N THR A 286 17.96 11.41 -1.49
CA THR A 286 17.60 12.72 -0.90
C THR A 286 18.52 13.86 -1.34
N SER A 287 19.65 13.55 -1.99
CA SER A 287 20.59 14.53 -2.52
C SER A 287 21.22 14.03 -3.83
N SER A 288 21.84 14.93 -4.61
CA SER A 288 22.64 14.52 -5.78
C SER A 288 23.86 13.67 -5.39
N ASN A 289 24.41 13.87 -4.19
CA ASN A 289 25.48 13.02 -3.66
C ASN A 289 24.96 11.62 -3.33
N ALA A 290 23.74 11.50 -2.78
CA ALA A 290 23.09 10.21 -2.58
C ALA A 290 22.88 9.48 -3.91
N LEU A 291 22.53 10.19 -4.99
CA LEU A 291 22.46 9.56 -6.32
C LEU A 291 23.83 9.03 -6.77
N LEU A 292 24.91 9.78 -6.54
CA LEU A 292 26.28 9.31 -6.81
C LEU A 292 26.71 8.17 -5.88
N GLY A 293 26.25 8.15 -4.63
CA GLY A 293 26.53 7.12 -3.64
C GLY A 293 25.94 5.76 -3.97
N LEU A 294 25.00 5.68 -4.92
CA LEU A 294 24.56 4.40 -5.49
C LEU A 294 25.62 3.76 -6.39
N GLN A 295 26.66 4.50 -6.80
CA GLN A 295 27.84 3.96 -7.48
C GLN A 295 28.85 3.50 -6.42
N PRO A 296 29.25 2.22 -6.40
CA PRO A 296 30.24 1.76 -5.43
C PRO A 296 31.59 2.44 -5.62
N ALA A 297 31.94 2.86 -6.84
CA ALA A 297 33.15 3.63 -7.09
C ALA A 297 33.19 5.02 -6.41
N ALA A 298 32.03 5.59 -6.04
CA ALA A 298 31.97 6.92 -5.45
C ALA A 298 32.40 6.95 -3.97
N ASN A 299 32.35 5.80 -3.26
CA ASN A 299 32.69 5.68 -1.83
C ASN A 299 32.00 6.74 -0.93
N LEU A 300 30.79 7.20 -1.30
CA LEU A 300 30.02 8.16 -0.51
C LEU A 300 29.18 7.39 0.52
N LEU A 301 29.75 7.20 1.71
CA LEU A 301 29.06 6.56 2.84
C LEU A 301 28.20 7.58 3.61
N GLY A 302 27.07 7.11 4.15
CA GLY A 302 26.22 7.89 5.06
C GLY A 302 25.20 8.81 4.40
N GLU A 303 25.08 8.79 3.06
CA GLU A 303 24.01 9.49 2.37
C GLU A 303 22.64 8.88 2.72
N LEU A 304 21.62 9.75 2.77
CA LEU A 304 20.25 9.37 3.13
C LEU A 304 19.40 9.12 1.88
N TYR A 305 18.55 8.10 1.97
CA TYR A 305 17.59 7.71 0.95
C TYR A 305 16.21 7.67 1.58
N ASP A 306 15.23 8.26 0.91
CA ASP A 306 13.83 8.09 1.25
C ASP A 306 13.40 6.71 0.74
N VAL A 307 13.20 5.77 1.66
CA VAL A 307 12.72 4.42 1.38
C VAL A 307 11.25 4.35 1.75
N SER A 308 10.39 4.13 0.76
CA SER A 308 8.95 3.97 0.96
C SER A 308 8.52 2.55 0.67
N VAL A 309 7.88 1.89 1.63
CA VAL A 309 7.27 0.57 1.46
C VAL A 309 5.80 0.76 1.14
N ALA A 310 5.39 0.35 -0.06
CA ALA A 310 3.99 0.34 -0.47
C ALA A 310 3.41 -1.08 -0.28
N VAL A 311 2.36 -1.17 0.53
CA VAL A 311 1.64 -2.41 0.83
C VAL A 311 0.39 -2.50 -0.04
N PHE A 312 0.23 -3.64 -0.69
CA PHE A 312 -0.86 -3.95 -1.59
C PHE A 312 -1.81 -4.96 -0.97
N TYR A 313 -3.09 -4.83 -1.30
CA TYR A 313 -4.09 -5.87 -1.13
C TYR A 313 -4.56 -6.35 -2.51
N LYS A 314 -4.43 -7.66 -2.74
CA LYS A 314 -4.72 -8.35 -4.00
C LYS A 314 -4.02 -7.73 -5.21
N ARG A 315 -2.71 -7.53 -5.06
CA ARG A 315 -1.85 -6.99 -6.13
C ARG A 315 -1.93 -7.86 -7.38
N GLU A 316 -2.27 -7.25 -8.51
CA GLU A 316 -2.06 -7.87 -9.82
C GLU A 316 -0.58 -7.70 -10.19
N VAL A 317 0.14 -8.82 -10.30
CA VAL A 317 1.58 -8.82 -10.59
C VAL A 317 1.86 -8.74 -12.09
N LEU A 318 0.92 -9.27 -12.88
CA LEU A 318 1.00 -9.21 -14.32
C LEU A 318 0.62 -7.81 -14.80
N PRO A 319 1.44 -7.19 -15.67
CA PRO A 319 1.06 -5.97 -16.33
C PRO A 319 -0.08 -6.29 -17.30
N SER A 320 -1.32 -6.17 -16.85
CA SER A 320 -2.47 -6.09 -17.73
C SER A 320 -2.36 -4.77 -18.46
N ALA A 321 -2.35 -4.83 -19.79
CA ALA A 321 -2.39 -3.64 -20.60
C ALA A 321 -3.56 -2.78 -20.11
N SER A 322 -3.33 -1.47 -19.94
CA SER A 322 -4.39 -0.48 -19.78
C SER A 322 -5.18 -0.40 -21.09
N SER A 323 -5.90 -1.47 -21.41
CA SER A 323 -6.89 -1.49 -22.46
C SER A 323 -8.15 -0.88 -21.86
N PRO A 324 -8.85 0.03 -22.58
CA PRO A 324 -10.15 0.53 -22.16
C PRO A 324 -11.08 -0.56 -21.61
N GLY A 325 -11.59 -0.34 -20.39
CA GLY A 325 -12.49 -1.25 -19.68
C GLY A 325 -11.84 -2.47 -19.00
N ILE A 326 -10.52 -2.64 -19.08
CA ILE A 326 -9.80 -3.60 -18.25
C ILE A 326 -9.18 -2.81 -17.10
N VAL A 327 -9.56 -3.16 -15.87
CA VAL A 327 -8.90 -2.65 -14.65
C VAL A 327 -7.46 -3.15 -14.71
N GLY A 328 -6.63 -2.38 -15.41
CA GLY A 328 -5.26 -2.68 -15.70
C GLY A 328 -4.36 -2.43 -14.49
N SER A 329 -3.22 -3.11 -14.53
CA SER A 329 -2.04 -3.04 -13.68
C SER A 329 -1.46 -1.62 -13.48
N GLU A 330 -0.23 -1.53 -12.99
CA GLU A 330 0.49 -0.28 -12.76
C GLU A 330 0.48 0.64 -14.00
N ARG A 331 0.10 1.91 -13.83
CA ARG A 331 -0.07 2.89 -14.93
C ARG A 331 0.70 4.16 -14.63
N LEU A 332 1.01 4.91 -15.68
CA LEU A 332 1.67 6.20 -15.57
C LEU A 332 0.83 7.27 -16.26
N MET A 333 0.61 8.38 -15.57
CA MET A 333 -0.15 9.52 -16.09
C MET A 333 0.67 10.79 -15.93
N ASN A 334 0.43 11.78 -16.78
CA ASN A 334 0.91 13.13 -16.53
C ASN A 334 0.15 13.74 -15.36
N ALA A 335 0.84 14.59 -14.62
CA ALA A 335 0.23 15.29 -13.52
C ALA A 335 0.81 16.68 -13.32
N GLU A 336 0.10 17.47 -12.53
CA GLU A 336 0.48 18.82 -12.14
C GLU A 336 -0.09 19.14 -10.76
N PHE A 337 0.64 19.90 -9.93
CA PHE A 337 0.07 20.46 -8.71
C PHE A 337 -0.43 21.88 -8.99
N LEU A 338 -1.74 22.10 -8.91
CA LEU A 338 -2.30 23.46 -8.99
C LEU A 338 -2.11 24.22 -7.67
N ASN A 339 -2.22 23.49 -6.57
CA ASN A 339 -2.05 23.99 -5.19
C ASN A 339 -1.38 22.87 -4.37
N GLN A 340 -0.75 23.19 -3.24
CA GLN A 340 -0.02 22.26 -2.35
C GLN A 340 -0.85 21.08 -1.77
N GLY A 341 -2.03 20.78 -2.31
CA GLY A 341 -2.84 19.60 -2.02
C GLY A 341 -3.78 19.18 -3.17
N GLU A 342 -3.73 19.86 -4.33
CA GLU A 342 -4.56 19.55 -5.50
C GLU A 342 -3.67 19.07 -6.64
N LEU A 343 -3.83 17.81 -6.99
CA LEU A 343 -3.08 17.11 -8.02
C LEU A 343 -3.99 16.90 -9.23
N VAL A 344 -3.70 17.59 -10.32
CA VAL A 344 -4.40 17.42 -11.58
C VAL A 344 -3.73 16.32 -12.38
N LEU A 345 -4.53 15.37 -12.86
CA LEU A 345 -4.11 14.32 -13.77
C LEU A 345 -4.62 14.61 -15.17
N TYR A 346 -3.78 14.36 -16.18
CA TYR A 346 -4.13 14.55 -17.58
C TYR A 346 -3.34 13.58 -18.46
N ASP A 347 -3.73 13.44 -19.72
CA ASP A 347 -2.92 12.81 -20.75
C ASP A 347 -2.37 13.90 -21.68
N ALA A 348 -1.06 13.94 -21.89
CA ALA A 348 -0.44 14.93 -22.77
C ALA A 348 -0.75 14.69 -24.26
N ASN A 349 -1.21 13.49 -24.62
CA ASN A 349 -1.39 13.07 -26.01
C ASN A 349 -2.87 13.07 -26.45
N THR A 350 -3.82 13.15 -25.52
CA THR A 350 -5.25 13.12 -25.84
C THR A 350 -6.07 14.03 -24.92
N SER A 351 -7.03 14.73 -25.52
CA SER A 351 -8.04 15.52 -24.82
C SER A 351 -9.37 14.76 -24.68
N ASP A 352 -9.33 13.42 -24.82
CA ASP A 352 -10.50 12.55 -24.75
C ASP A 352 -10.77 12.12 -23.30
N ASP A 353 -11.94 12.50 -22.78
CA ASP A 353 -12.35 12.20 -21.40
C ASP A 353 -12.48 10.68 -21.16
N GLU A 354 -12.90 9.89 -22.17
CA GLU A 354 -13.08 8.42 -22.04
C GLU A 354 -11.75 7.70 -21.84
N THR A 355 -10.70 8.14 -22.54
CA THR A 355 -9.33 7.62 -22.36
C THR A 355 -8.80 7.94 -20.97
N LEU A 356 -9.03 9.15 -20.47
CA LEU A 356 -8.63 9.55 -19.12
C LEU A 356 -9.42 8.79 -18.04
N GLU A 357 -10.73 8.63 -18.20
CA GLU A 357 -11.58 7.86 -17.29
C GLU A 357 -11.13 6.41 -17.19
N THR A 358 -10.86 5.78 -18.35
CA THR A 358 -10.25 4.46 -18.43
C THR A 358 -8.95 4.37 -17.65
N ALA A 359 -8.04 5.35 -17.83
CA ALA A 359 -6.73 5.34 -17.19
C ALA A 359 -6.84 5.46 -15.66
N LEU A 360 -7.88 6.14 -15.18
CA LEU A 360 -8.16 6.36 -13.75
C LEU A 360 -9.11 5.31 -13.15
N ASP A 361 -9.53 4.32 -13.93
CA ASP A 361 -10.38 3.24 -13.44
C ASP A 361 -9.71 2.44 -12.31
N GLY A 362 -10.48 2.16 -11.27
CA GLY A 362 -10.02 1.49 -10.05
C GLY A 362 -9.40 2.42 -9.00
N ILE A 363 -9.17 3.69 -9.30
CA ILE A 363 -8.76 4.67 -8.29
C ILE A 363 -9.96 5.03 -7.42
N ARG A 364 -9.76 5.03 -6.10
CA ARG A 364 -10.78 5.37 -5.11
C ARG A 364 -10.21 6.35 -4.08
N PRO A 365 -11.06 7.14 -3.40
CA PRO A 365 -10.63 7.81 -2.19
C PRO A 365 -9.99 6.80 -1.23
N THR A 366 -8.97 7.25 -0.50
CA THR A 366 -8.09 6.47 0.39
C THR A 366 -6.99 5.64 -0.27
N ASN A 367 -7.03 5.42 -1.59
CA ASN A 367 -5.92 4.78 -2.31
C ASN A 367 -4.67 5.67 -2.28
N TRP A 368 -3.52 5.06 -2.57
CA TRP A 368 -2.26 5.77 -2.71
C TRP A 368 -1.83 5.88 -4.17
N VAL A 369 -1.18 7.00 -4.48
CA VAL A 369 -0.53 7.24 -5.77
C VAL A 369 0.91 7.67 -5.53
N CYS A 370 1.79 7.33 -6.46
CA CYS A 370 3.20 7.71 -6.40
C CYS A 370 3.46 8.84 -7.38
N VAL A 371 3.65 10.06 -6.90
CA VAL A 371 4.01 11.21 -7.73
C VAL A 371 5.52 11.26 -7.85
N MET A 372 6.01 11.43 -9.06
CA MET A 372 7.44 11.50 -9.35
C MET A 372 7.75 12.51 -10.42
N GLY A 373 8.96 13.07 -10.37
CA GLY A 373 9.35 14.12 -11.28
C GLY A 373 10.64 14.79 -10.87
N VAL A 374 10.99 15.87 -11.56
CA VAL A 374 12.17 16.68 -11.26
C VAL A 374 11.71 17.97 -10.60
N ASN A 375 12.27 18.25 -9.42
CA ASN A 375 12.12 19.54 -8.80
C ASN A 375 12.83 20.59 -9.67
N GLN A 376 12.08 21.54 -10.22
CA GLN A 376 12.62 22.52 -11.15
C GLN A 376 13.59 23.51 -10.51
N THR A 377 13.50 23.72 -9.19
CA THR A 377 14.38 24.64 -8.46
C THR A 377 15.71 23.96 -8.12
N SER A 378 15.68 22.72 -7.64
CA SER A 378 16.89 21.98 -7.25
C SER A 378 17.50 21.13 -8.37
N GLY A 379 16.73 20.84 -9.43
CA GLY A 379 17.10 19.88 -10.47
C GLY A 379 17.10 18.43 -10.00
N GLN A 380 16.69 18.16 -8.76
CA GLN A 380 16.74 16.83 -8.17
C GLN A 380 15.49 16.02 -8.53
N PHE A 381 15.70 14.74 -8.84
CA PHE A 381 14.58 13.81 -8.98
C PHE A 381 13.95 13.54 -7.62
N MET A 382 12.63 13.65 -7.55
CA MET A 382 11.83 13.37 -6.36
C MET A 382 10.78 12.32 -6.72
N MET A 383 10.48 11.46 -5.76
CA MET A 383 9.37 10.53 -5.85
C MET A 383 8.77 10.36 -4.45
N LYS A 384 7.46 10.59 -4.33
CA LYS A 384 6.74 10.68 -3.07
C LYS A 384 5.38 10.01 -3.21
N TRP A 385 4.93 9.37 -2.14
CA TRP A 385 3.64 8.70 -2.10
C TRP A 385 2.61 9.58 -1.41
N TYR A 386 1.44 9.68 -2.02
CA TYR A 386 0.37 10.54 -1.57
C TYR A 386 -0.92 9.76 -1.45
N ARG A 387 -1.63 9.96 -0.33
CA ARG A 387 -2.94 9.37 -0.13
C ARG A 387 -4.00 10.25 -0.74
N ILE A 388 -4.87 9.67 -1.55
CA ILE A 388 -6.02 10.36 -2.14
C ILE A 388 -7.06 10.58 -1.04
N LEU A 389 -7.42 11.83 -0.79
CA LEU A 389 -8.47 12.22 0.14
C LEU A 389 -9.83 12.28 -0.57
N ALA A 390 -9.85 12.90 -1.75
CA ALA A 390 -11.04 13.04 -2.57
C ALA A 390 -10.65 13.06 -4.05
N ILE A 391 -11.62 12.71 -4.90
CA ILE A 391 -11.50 12.69 -6.34
C ILE A 391 -12.66 13.56 -6.86
N GLU A 392 -12.38 14.47 -7.76
CA GLU A 392 -13.43 15.21 -8.45
C GLU A 392 -14.14 14.31 -9.46
N ASP A 393 -15.47 14.38 -9.51
CA ASP A 393 -16.30 13.53 -10.37
C ASP A 393 -16.37 14.07 -11.81
N ASP A 394 -16.20 15.38 -11.99
CA ASP A 394 -16.31 16.04 -13.28
C ASP A 394 -14.94 16.17 -13.96
N PHE A 395 -14.94 16.04 -15.29
CA PHE A 395 -13.80 16.37 -16.14
C PHE A 395 -13.92 17.82 -16.62
N PHE A 396 -12.80 18.53 -16.63
CA PHE A 396 -12.74 19.88 -17.17
C PHE A 396 -11.67 19.98 -18.24
N ASN A 397 -11.99 20.69 -19.31
CA ASN A 397 -11.01 21.12 -20.28
C ASN A 397 -10.22 22.29 -19.71
N GLN A 398 -9.00 22.02 -19.25
CA GLN A 398 -8.10 23.02 -18.70
C GLN A 398 -6.98 23.32 -19.70
N SER A 399 -6.70 24.61 -19.92
CA SER A 399 -5.55 25.04 -20.71
C SER A 399 -4.28 24.93 -19.86
N LEU A 400 -3.52 23.85 -20.04
CA LEU A 400 -2.27 23.59 -19.33
C LEU A 400 -1.06 24.17 -20.10
N PRO A 401 -0.07 24.78 -19.41
CA PRO A 401 1.12 25.33 -20.05
C PRO A 401 1.93 24.26 -20.81
N GLY A 402 1.95 24.36 -22.14
CA GLY A 402 2.71 23.45 -23.02
C GLY A 402 1.99 22.17 -23.42
N ALA A 403 0.82 21.86 -22.85
CA ALA A 403 -0.02 20.74 -23.29
C ALA A 403 -1.29 21.19 -24.04
N GLY A 404 -1.65 22.47 -23.99
CA GLY A 404 -2.87 22.98 -24.64
C GLY A 404 -4.11 22.70 -23.79
N SER A 405 -5.30 22.71 -24.42
CA SER A 405 -6.55 22.34 -23.76
C SER A 405 -6.61 20.82 -23.64
N GLN A 406 -6.54 20.32 -22.40
CA GLN A 406 -6.59 18.88 -22.12
C GLN A 406 -7.77 18.54 -21.20
N ALA A 407 -8.28 17.33 -21.35
CA ALA A 407 -9.15 16.71 -20.36
C ALA A 407 -8.35 16.52 -19.08
N THR A 408 -8.89 17.01 -17.96
CA THR A 408 -8.20 16.97 -16.67
C THR A 408 -9.11 16.41 -15.58
N ARG A 409 -8.51 15.74 -14.59
CA ARG A 409 -9.19 15.30 -13.37
C ARG A 409 -8.41 15.72 -12.14
N THR A 410 -9.07 16.36 -11.19
CA THR A 410 -8.45 16.83 -9.96
C THR A 410 -8.55 15.79 -8.85
N LEU A 411 -7.43 15.51 -8.18
CA LEU A 411 -7.35 14.74 -6.96
C LEU A 411 -6.97 15.66 -5.79
N MET A 412 -7.64 15.52 -4.66
CA MET A 412 -7.17 16.09 -3.40
C MET A 412 -6.29 15.07 -2.68
N VAL A 413 -5.07 15.44 -2.33
CA VAL A 413 -4.09 14.54 -1.69
C VAL A 413 -3.73 14.98 -0.27
N SER A 414 -3.27 14.03 0.55
CA SER A 414 -3.08 14.22 2.00
C SER A 414 -2.10 15.32 2.37
N GLU A 415 -1.05 15.52 1.57
CA GLU A 415 -0.01 16.53 1.73
C GLU A 415 0.56 16.79 0.32
N GLY A 416 0.88 18.01 -0.10
CA GLY A 416 1.46 18.27 -1.44
C GLY A 416 2.46 19.42 -1.45
N GLY A 417 2.83 19.93 -0.27
CA GLY A 417 3.66 21.12 -0.10
C GLY A 417 5.14 20.95 -0.47
N GLU A 418 5.58 19.72 -0.80
CA GLU A 418 6.97 19.46 -1.16
C GLU A 418 7.30 19.81 -2.62
N TRP A 419 6.30 19.92 -3.49
CA TRP A 419 6.50 20.23 -4.89
C TRP A 419 6.48 21.75 -5.13
N PRO A 420 7.41 22.30 -5.93
CA PRO A 420 7.35 23.70 -6.35
C PRO A 420 6.01 23.97 -7.04
N SER A 421 5.36 25.10 -6.74
CA SER A 421 4.11 25.52 -7.40
C SER A 421 4.24 25.68 -8.92
N ASP A 422 5.47 25.71 -9.43
CA ASP A 422 5.77 25.85 -10.86
C ASP A 422 6.17 24.55 -11.56
N SER A 423 5.87 23.38 -11.01
CA SER A 423 6.25 22.09 -11.62
C SER A 423 5.39 21.66 -12.83
N TRP A 424 5.02 22.59 -13.71
CA TRP A 424 4.01 22.47 -14.79
C TRP A 424 4.27 21.41 -15.87
N GLN A 425 5.45 20.78 -15.95
CA GLN A 425 5.83 19.95 -17.12
C GLN A 425 6.64 18.69 -16.80
N ASN A 426 6.90 18.40 -15.54
CA ASN A 426 7.86 17.36 -15.16
C ASN A 426 7.31 16.40 -14.11
N LEU A 427 6.02 16.44 -13.82
CA LEU A 427 5.38 15.53 -12.88
C LEU A 427 4.62 14.44 -13.60
N GLN A 428 4.76 13.24 -13.06
CA GLN A 428 4.03 12.08 -13.48
C GLN A 428 3.57 11.32 -12.25
N VAL A 429 2.49 10.60 -12.41
CA VAL A 429 1.85 9.87 -11.33
C VAL A 429 1.77 8.41 -11.74
N ALA A 430 2.46 7.57 -10.98
CA ALA A 430 2.25 6.15 -11.06
C ALA A 430 1.02 5.78 -10.23
N ILE A 431 0.05 5.19 -10.90
CA ILE A 431 -1.18 4.66 -10.31
C ILE A 431 -0.97 3.17 -10.14
N LEU A 432 -1.06 2.72 -8.90
CA LEU A 432 -0.88 1.32 -8.53
C LEU A 432 -2.15 0.83 -7.82
N PRO A 433 -3.04 0.14 -8.55
CA PRO A 433 -4.24 -0.41 -7.93
C PRO A 433 -3.90 -1.34 -6.77
N GLY A 434 -4.70 -1.26 -5.71
CA GLY A 434 -4.55 -2.11 -4.54
C GLY A 434 -3.55 -1.62 -3.49
N VAL A 435 -2.84 -0.51 -3.68
CA VAL A 435 -2.01 0.07 -2.60
C VAL A 435 -2.93 0.65 -1.51
N ILE A 436 -2.89 0.03 -0.33
CA ILE A 436 -3.72 0.38 0.82
C ILE A 436 -2.96 1.18 1.88
N HIS A 437 -1.64 1.00 1.96
CA HIS A 437 -0.79 1.62 2.95
C HIS A 437 0.59 1.92 2.37
N VAL A 438 1.17 3.04 2.76
CA VAL A 438 2.56 3.38 2.46
C VAL A 438 3.22 3.92 3.72
N GLN A 439 4.42 3.42 4.01
CA GLN A 439 5.26 3.96 5.08
C GLN A 439 6.62 4.36 4.52
N THR A 440 7.07 5.57 4.83
CA THR A 440 8.37 6.09 4.39
C THR A 440 9.32 6.25 5.59
N ARG A 441 10.59 5.85 5.39
CA ARG A 441 11.68 6.06 6.34
C ARG A 441 12.92 6.54 5.60
N GLN A 442 13.70 7.41 6.24
CA GLN A 442 15.03 7.74 5.77
C GLN A 442 16.02 6.67 6.22
N MET A 443 16.76 6.12 5.27
CA MET A 443 17.73 5.04 5.50
C MET A 443 19.05 5.38 4.81
N THR A 444 20.15 4.94 5.41
CA THR A 444 21.48 4.97 4.77
C THR A 444 21.74 3.65 4.06
N LEU A 445 22.52 3.66 2.97
CA LEU A 445 23.09 2.42 2.43
C LEU A 445 24.12 1.89 3.44
N SER A 446 23.73 0.94 4.28
CA SER A 446 24.65 0.38 5.28
C SER A 446 25.66 -0.55 4.60
N CYS A 447 26.94 -0.18 4.65
CA CYS A 447 28.05 -1.08 4.33
C CYS A 447 28.49 -1.93 5.56
N GLU A 448 27.93 -1.68 6.74
CA GLU A 448 28.57 -2.04 8.02
C GLU A 448 28.44 -3.50 8.49
N CYS A 449 27.59 -4.35 7.90
CA CYS A 449 27.56 -5.78 8.28
C CYS A 449 28.63 -6.64 7.57
N CYS A 450 29.72 -6.03 7.08
CA CYS A 450 30.78 -6.73 6.35
C CYS A 450 32.14 -6.77 7.08
N GLU A 451 32.21 -6.37 8.36
CA GLU A 451 33.39 -6.60 9.21
C GLU A 451 33.20 -7.71 10.23
#